data_AF-A0A0D8J096-F1
#
_entry.id   AF-A0A0D8J096-F1
#
_cell.length_a   1.000
_cell.length_b   1.000
_cell.length_c   1.000
_cell.angle_alpha   90.00
_cell.angle_beta   90.00
_cell.angle_gamma   90.00
#
_symmetry.space_group_name_H-M   'P 1'
#
loop_
_entity.id
_entity.type
_entity.pdbx_description
1 polymer ?
#
loop_
_entity_poly.entity_id
_entity_poly.type
_entity_poly.pdbx_seq_one_letter_code
_entity_poly.pdbx_strand_id
1 'polypeptide(L)'
;MTDERDLLAISIKHTEYKWKFGMPCVLWGRRTQDGEKRCFRGYTLFPEEAELYSLAEWQNSGYGAGDVCKVDAPVEMQIGFCKKFRRYDTVLVRYDDYINYCKCACLPLDRGNDND
;
A
#
# COMPACT_ATOMS: atom_id res chain seq x y z
N MET A 1 -11.92 4.14 18.86
CA MET A 1 -10.79 4.03 17.91
C MET A 1 -11.39 4.28 16.56
N THR A 2 -11.03 5.38 15.91
CA THR A 2 -11.54 5.71 14.58
C THR A 2 -11.08 4.62 13.62
N ASP A 3 -12.04 3.99 12.93
CA ASP A 3 -11.83 3.13 11.74
C ASP A 3 -11.36 3.98 10.57
N GLU A 4 -10.34 4.80 10.80
CA GLU A 4 -9.81 5.71 9.80
C GLU A 4 -9.10 4.89 8.73
N ARG A 5 -9.54 5.08 7.48
CA ARG A 5 -8.98 4.42 6.32
C ARG A 5 -7.79 5.23 5.83
N ASP A 6 -6.67 5.03 6.48
CA ASP A 6 -5.42 5.74 6.20
C ASP A 6 -4.25 4.80 5.94
N LEU A 7 -4.51 3.51 5.69
CA LEU A 7 -3.47 2.51 5.41
C LEU A 7 -3.48 2.06 3.96
N LEU A 8 -2.31 2.09 3.33
CA LEU A 8 -2.05 1.47 2.03
C LEU A 8 -1.46 0.08 2.23
N ALA A 9 -1.95 -0.88 1.45
CA ALA A 9 -1.31 -2.18 1.33
C ALA A 9 -0.28 -2.16 0.19
N ILE A 10 0.98 -2.41 0.51
CA ILE A 10 2.09 -2.59 -0.44
C ILE A 10 2.31 -4.08 -0.66
N SER A 11 2.21 -4.54 -1.91
CA SER A 11 2.66 -5.89 -2.25
C SER A 11 4.19 -5.93 -2.32
N ILE A 12 4.82 -6.50 -1.30
CA ILE A 12 6.27 -6.73 -1.27
C ILE A 12 6.67 -7.66 -2.41
N LYS A 13 5.94 -8.74 -2.63
CA LYS A 13 6.20 -9.72 -3.70
C LYS A 13 6.25 -9.09 -5.09
N HIS A 14 5.32 -8.20 -5.40
CA HIS A 14 5.30 -7.52 -6.70
C HIS A 14 6.23 -6.31 -6.76
N THR A 15 6.61 -5.74 -5.62
CA THR A 15 7.53 -4.62 -5.55
C THR A 15 8.99 -5.08 -5.60
N GLU A 16 9.38 -6.13 -4.87
CA GLU A 16 10.78 -6.43 -4.57
C GLU A 16 11.66 -6.71 -5.81
N TYR A 17 11.05 -7.11 -6.92
CA TYR A 17 11.77 -7.39 -8.15
C TYR A 17 12.34 -6.09 -8.74
N LYS A 18 13.66 -5.91 -8.56
CA LYS A 18 14.45 -4.74 -9.01
C LYS A 18 14.14 -3.41 -8.32
N TRP A 19 13.34 -3.40 -7.27
CA TRP A 19 13.09 -2.18 -6.52
C TRP A 19 14.32 -1.70 -5.75
N LYS A 20 14.54 -0.39 -5.81
CA LYS A 20 15.47 0.35 -4.97
C LYS A 20 14.73 1.56 -4.41
N PHE A 21 15.24 2.09 -3.30
CA PHE A 21 14.69 3.31 -2.72
C PHE A 21 14.63 4.42 -3.78
N GLY A 22 13.48 5.09 -3.88
CA GLY A 22 13.18 6.06 -4.93
C GLY A 22 12.38 5.50 -6.12
N MET A 23 12.00 4.23 -6.11
CA MET A 23 11.08 3.64 -7.10
C MET A 23 9.67 3.47 -6.53
N PRO A 24 8.61 3.50 -7.36
CA PRO A 24 7.25 3.27 -6.87
C PRO A 24 7.10 1.84 -6.35
N CYS A 25 6.32 1.68 -5.29
CA CYS A 25 5.88 0.37 -4.83
C CYS A 25 4.59 -0.04 -5.54
N VAL A 26 4.34 -1.35 -5.63
CA VAL A 26 3.08 -1.89 -6.12
C VAL A 26 2.06 -1.87 -4.99
N LEU A 27 1.02 -1.06 -5.16
CA LEU A 27 -0.04 -0.85 -4.19
C LEU A 27 -1.26 -1.69 -4.55
N TRP A 28 -1.99 -2.15 -3.53
CA TRP A 28 -3.22 -2.90 -3.73
C TRP A 28 -4.42 -2.02 -4.06
N GLY A 29 -5.34 -2.63 -4.80
CA GLY A 29 -6.71 -2.17 -4.87
C GLY A 29 -6.94 -1.07 -5.90
N ARG A 30 -8.20 -0.64 -5.90
CA ARG A 30 -8.70 0.56 -6.55
C ARG A 30 -9.51 1.30 -5.50
N ARG A 31 -9.35 2.61 -5.41
CA ARG A 31 -10.03 3.50 -4.47
C ARG A 31 -11.54 3.22 -4.41
N THR A 32 -11.94 2.70 -3.25
CA THR A 32 -13.29 2.67 -2.67
C THR A 32 -14.06 3.96 -2.61
N GLN A 33 -15.35 4.06 -2.98
CA GLN A 33 -16.18 5.15 -2.42
C GLN A 33 -16.57 4.86 -0.95
N ASP A 34 -16.97 5.89 -0.22
CA ASP A 34 -17.49 5.73 1.12
C ASP A 34 -18.80 4.92 1.13
N GLY A 35 -18.90 3.94 2.02
CA GLY A 35 -20.04 3.02 2.10
C GLY A 35 -19.91 1.76 1.22
N GLU A 36 -18.94 1.69 0.32
CA GLU A 36 -18.67 0.47 -0.47
C GLU A 36 -17.80 -0.54 0.29
N LYS A 37 -17.94 -1.82 -0.08
CA LYS A 37 -17.02 -2.88 0.36
C LYS A 37 -15.64 -2.62 -0.27
N ARG A 38 -14.59 -2.65 0.57
CA ARG A 38 -13.22 -2.40 0.11
C ARG A 38 -12.79 -3.37 -0.98
N CYS A 39 -12.03 -2.86 -1.94
CA CYS A 39 -11.43 -3.64 -2.98
C CYS A 39 -10.15 -4.32 -2.46
N PHE A 40 -10.08 -5.64 -2.50
CA PHE A 40 -8.86 -6.41 -2.19
C PHE A 40 -8.29 -7.08 -3.44
N ARG A 41 -8.40 -6.42 -4.60
CA ARG A 41 -7.99 -6.95 -5.90
C ARG A 41 -7.38 -5.86 -6.77
N GLY A 42 -6.50 -6.28 -7.67
CA GLY A 42 -5.83 -5.36 -8.60
C GLY A 42 -4.66 -4.61 -7.94
N TYR A 43 -3.88 -3.97 -8.80
CA TYR A 43 -2.69 -3.23 -8.41
C TYR A 43 -2.61 -1.88 -9.12
N THR A 44 -1.99 -0.91 -8.47
CA THR A 44 -1.62 0.38 -9.05
C THR A 44 -0.25 0.80 -8.53
N LEU A 45 0.40 1.72 -9.25
CA LEU A 45 1.62 2.40 -8.78
C LEU A 45 1.30 3.79 -8.20
N PHE A 46 0.05 4.24 -8.33
CA PHE A 46 -0.39 5.59 -8.01
C PHE A 46 -1.15 5.59 -6.68
N PRO A 47 -0.63 6.24 -5.63
CA PRO A 47 -1.24 6.21 -4.31
C PRO A 47 -2.65 6.79 -4.25
N GLU A 48 -2.99 7.77 -5.10
CA GLU A 48 -4.34 8.35 -5.09
C GLU A 48 -5.40 7.37 -5.60
N GLU A 49 -5.01 6.47 -6.51
CA GLU A 49 -5.87 5.41 -7.05
C GLU A 49 -5.94 4.16 -6.16
N ALA A 50 -4.97 3.97 -5.28
CA ALA A 50 -4.88 2.77 -4.45
C ALA A 50 -6.04 2.68 -3.44
N GLU A 51 -6.39 1.48 -2.98
CA GLU A 51 -7.38 1.37 -1.91
C GLU A 51 -6.78 1.80 -0.57
N LEU A 52 -7.60 2.41 0.29
CA LEU A 52 -7.24 2.66 1.69
C LEU A 52 -8.06 1.75 2.60
N TYR A 53 -7.38 1.21 3.60
CA TYR A 53 -7.94 0.29 4.58
C TYR A 53 -7.83 0.88 5.98
N SER A 54 -8.78 0.54 6.85
CA SER A 54 -8.52 0.57 8.29
C SER A 54 -7.74 -0.69 8.70
N LEU A 55 -7.05 -0.64 9.84
CA LEU A 55 -6.38 -1.82 10.39
C LEU A 55 -7.37 -2.96 10.66
N ALA A 56 -8.57 -2.62 11.15
CA ALA A 56 -9.62 -3.60 11.43
C ALA A 56 -10.16 -4.24 10.15
N GLU A 57 -10.36 -3.49 9.07
CA GLU A 57 -10.76 -4.04 7.77
C GLU A 57 -9.73 -5.03 7.25
N TRP A 58 -8.44 -4.71 7.39
CA TRP A 58 -7.36 -5.60 6.96
C TRP A 58 -7.27 -6.87 7.82
N GLN A 59 -7.40 -6.76 9.14
CA GLN A 59 -7.41 -7.91 10.04
C GLN A 59 -8.60 -8.86 9.78
N ASN A 60 -9.77 -8.30 9.46
CA ASN A 60 -10.99 -9.07 9.17
C ASN A 60 -11.08 -9.58 7.72
N SER A 61 -10.14 -9.22 6.85
CA SER A 61 -10.16 -9.57 5.42
C SER A 61 -9.91 -11.05 5.12
N GLY A 62 -9.35 -11.80 6.07
CA GLY A 62 -8.88 -13.17 5.87
C GLY A 62 -7.45 -13.27 5.31
N TYR A 63 -6.82 -12.17 4.88
CA TYR A 63 -5.42 -12.18 4.39
C TYR A 63 -4.38 -12.38 5.51
N GLY A 64 -4.78 -12.28 6.78
CA GLY A 64 -3.94 -12.67 7.92
C GLY A 64 -3.83 -14.18 8.12
N ALA A 65 -4.64 -14.99 7.42
CA ALA A 65 -4.56 -16.44 7.54
C ALA A 65 -3.25 -16.95 6.91
N GLY A 66 -2.41 -17.60 7.73
CA GLY A 66 -1.18 -18.26 7.29
C GLY A 66 0.09 -17.39 7.32
N ASP A 67 0.08 -16.26 8.05
CA ASP A 67 1.25 -15.38 8.26
C ASP A 67 1.88 -14.79 6.98
N VAL A 68 1.16 -14.86 5.85
CA VAL A 68 1.62 -14.39 4.54
C VAL A 68 1.57 -12.86 4.44
N CYS A 69 0.52 -12.22 4.96
CA CYS A 69 0.42 -10.76 5.07
C CYS A 69 0.69 -10.31 6.50
N LYS A 70 1.37 -9.17 6.67
CA LYS A 70 1.49 -8.54 7.98
C LYS A 70 0.17 -7.83 8.32
N VAL A 71 -0.44 -8.18 9.46
CA VAL A 71 -1.79 -7.71 9.85
C VAL A 71 -1.88 -7.07 11.24
N ASP A 72 -0.82 -7.16 12.03
CA ASP A 72 -0.77 -6.68 13.41
C ASP A 72 -0.64 -5.16 13.50
N ALA A 73 0.18 -4.54 12.63
CA ALA A 73 0.42 -3.10 12.64
C ALA A 73 0.99 -2.62 11.29
N PRO A 74 0.79 -1.33 10.93
CA PRO A 74 1.48 -0.71 9.82
C PRO A 74 3.00 -0.63 10.09
N VAL A 75 3.78 -0.50 9.01
CA VAL A 75 5.23 -0.38 9.03
C VAL A 75 5.68 0.93 8.38
N GLU A 76 6.90 1.34 8.67
CA GLU A 76 7.50 2.56 8.13
C GLU A 76 8.32 2.28 6.86
N MET A 77 8.16 3.18 5.89
CA MET A 77 9.00 3.25 4.68
C MET A 77 10.45 3.57 5.06
N GLN A 78 11.41 2.82 4.53
CA GLN A 78 12.82 3.00 4.85
C GLN A 78 13.76 2.46 3.76
N ILE A 79 15.04 2.81 3.82
CA ILE A 79 16.06 2.22 2.94
C ILE A 79 16.10 0.70 3.17
N GLY A 80 16.06 -0.07 2.09
CA GLY A 80 16.01 -1.53 2.17
C GLY A 80 14.63 -2.11 2.55
N PHE A 81 13.56 -1.32 2.44
CA PHE A 81 12.17 -1.70 2.76
C PHE A 81 11.80 -3.12 2.30
N CYS A 82 11.87 -3.42 1.01
CA CYS A 82 11.52 -4.74 0.48
C CYS A 82 12.37 -5.86 1.08
N LYS A 83 13.67 -5.65 1.28
CA LYS A 83 14.55 -6.66 1.89
C LYS A 83 14.15 -6.96 3.34
N LYS A 84 13.79 -5.92 4.11
CA LYS A 84 13.37 -6.05 5.52
C LYS A 84 12.07 -6.83 5.66
N PHE A 85 11.12 -6.61 4.73
CA PHE A 85 9.79 -7.20 4.80
C PHE A 85 9.57 -8.37 3.82
N ARG A 86 10.62 -8.87 3.15
CA ARG A 86 10.58 -9.95 2.15
C ARG A 86 9.87 -11.24 2.56
N ARG A 87 9.70 -11.48 3.86
CA ARG A 87 9.01 -12.67 4.38
C ARG A 87 7.50 -12.59 4.22
N TYR A 88 6.97 -11.39 3.98
CA TYR A 88 5.56 -11.13 3.79
C TYR A 88 5.27 -10.85 2.32
N ASP A 89 4.13 -11.28 1.81
CA ASP A 89 3.66 -10.89 0.48
C ASP A 89 3.20 -9.43 0.47
N THR A 90 2.59 -8.98 1.57
CA THR A 90 1.99 -7.65 1.70
C THR A 90 2.17 -7.08 3.10
N VAL A 91 2.42 -5.78 3.16
CA VAL A 91 2.48 -5.00 4.42
C VAL A 91 1.61 -3.75 4.31
N LEU A 92 1.16 -3.23 5.45
CA LEU A 92 0.47 -1.94 5.52
C LEU A 92 1.45 -0.81 5.84
N VAL A 93 1.27 0.34 5.22
CA VAL A 93 1.96 1.60 5.56
C VAL A 93 0.92 2.71 5.72
N ARG A 94 1.24 3.75 6.50
CA ARG A 94 0.39 4.94 6.55
C ARG A 94 0.39 5.63 5.19
N TYR A 95 -0.76 6.11 4.76
CA TYR A 95 -0.94 6.81 3.51
C TYR A 95 -0.02 8.02 3.42
N ASP A 96 -0.03 8.86 4.44
CA ASP A 96 0.78 10.08 4.50
C ASP A 96 2.27 9.80 4.43
N ASP A 97 2.74 8.73 5.08
CA ASP A 97 4.16 8.31 5.01
C ASP A 97 4.54 7.91 3.58
N TYR A 98 3.66 7.21 2.87
CA TYR A 98 3.90 6.83 1.49
C TYR A 98 3.81 8.03 0.54
N ILE A 99 2.89 8.97 0.77
CA ILE A 99 2.82 10.22 0.02
C ILE A 99 4.10 11.04 0.22
N ASN A 100 4.59 11.13 1.45
CA ASN A 100 5.86 11.80 1.75
C ASN A 100 7.03 11.12 1.05
N TYR A 101 7.07 9.78 1.06
CA TYR A 101 8.05 9.01 0.28
C TYR A 101 8.00 9.37 -1.21
N CYS A 102 6.82 9.36 -1.82
CA CYS A 102 6.66 9.70 -3.24
C CYS A 102 7.14 11.12 -3.54
N LYS A 103 6.77 12.11 -2.69
CA LYS A 103 7.23 13.50 -2.84
C LYS A 103 8.75 13.61 -2.76
N CYS A 104 9.38 12.97 -1.77
CA CYS A 104 10.83 12.96 -1.61
C CYS A 104 11.55 12.27 -2.78
N ALA A 105 10.91 11.28 -3.41
CA ALA A 105 11.43 10.53 -4.54
C ALA A 105 11.04 11.11 -5.91
N CYS A 106 10.34 12.25 -5.96
CA CYS A 106 9.79 12.83 -7.20
C CYS A 106 8.90 11.85 -7.99
N LEU A 107 8.15 10.99 -7.30
CA LEU A 107 7.23 10.03 -7.90
C LEU A 107 5.83 10.64 -8.08
N PRO A 108 5.12 10.30 -9.18
CA PRO A 108 3.76 10.76 -9.39
C PRO A 108 2.80 10.17 -8.34
N LEU A 109 1.81 10.97 -7.94
CA LEU A 109 0.78 10.56 -6.97
C LEU A 109 -0.47 9.98 -7.65
N ASP A 110 -0.77 10.48 -8.85
CA ASP A 110 -1.82 10.01 -9.75
C ASP A 110 -1.22 9.65 -11.12
N ARG A 111 -2.05 9.12 -12.01
CA ARG A 111 -1.63 8.70 -13.35
C ARG A 111 -1.47 9.88 -14.33
N GLY A 112 -1.78 11.11 -13.90
CA GLY A 112 -1.99 12.26 -14.78
C GLY A 112 -3.25 12.12 -15.63
N ASN A 113 -3.83 13.26 -16.04
CA ASN A 113 -4.68 13.27 -17.22
C ASN A 113 -3.75 13.45 -18.43
N ASP A 114 -3.58 12.42 -19.24
CA ASP A 114 -3.06 12.57 -20.60
C ASP A 114 -4.09 13.35 -21.43
N ASN A 115 -4.19 14.64 -21.20
CA ASN A 115 -4.86 15.61 -22.08
C ASN A 115 -3.79 16.58 -22.57
N ASP A 116 -2.96 16.12 -23.49
CA ASP A 116 -2.17 16.95 -24.39
C ASP A 116 -2.59 16.62 -25.84
#